data_AF-A0A550BT13-F1
#
_entry.id   AF-A0A550BT13-F1
#
_cell.length_a   1.000
_cell.length_b   1.000
_cell.length_c   1.000
_cell.angle_alpha   90.00
_cell.angle_beta   90.00
_cell.angle_gamma   90.00
#
_symmetry.space_group_name_H-M   'P 1'
#
loop_
_entity.id
_entity.type
_entity.pdbx_description
1 polymer ?
#
loop_
_entity_poly.entity_id
_entity_poly.type
_entity_poly.pdbx_seq_one_letter_code
_entity_poly.pdbx_strand_id
1 'polypeptide(L)'
;MSMFDSARLLQEASSLANLELVRAGFIPSAMQAAWIKASMDHLSRKAARIEAERQRLSALADDIESQYEISQSLLSPVRRLPTELLSEICLHVVSDASKGYEADCIARSFALHGLACRGAWYGTAMDLHQVG
;
A
#
# COMPACT_ATOMS: atom_id res chain seq x y z
N MET A 1 0.52 -6.20 -22.87
CA MET A 1 -0.22 -5.09 -23.52
C MET A 1 0.81 -4.05 -23.89
N SER A 2 0.99 -3.75 -25.18
CA SER A 2 2.15 -2.98 -25.63
C SER A 2 1.99 -1.50 -25.25
N MET A 3 3.02 -0.90 -24.67
CA MET A 3 3.09 0.55 -24.37
C MET A 3 2.76 1.40 -25.60
N PHE A 4 3.10 0.90 -26.79
CA PHE A 4 2.83 1.51 -28.08
C PHE A 4 1.32 1.64 -28.40
N ASP A 5 0.47 0.74 -27.89
CA ASP A 5 -0.99 0.79 -28.14
C ASP A 5 -1.69 1.90 -27.33
N SER A 6 -1.10 2.33 -26.22
CA SER A 6 -1.62 3.44 -25.40
C SER A 6 -1.25 4.79 -25.98
N ALA A 7 -0.01 4.93 -26.45
CA ALA A 7 0.45 6.14 -27.11
C ALA A 7 -0.38 6.44 -28.38
N ARG A 8 -0.63 5.41 -29.21
CA ARG A 8 -1.43 5.58 -30.43
C ARG A 8 -2.87 5.98 -30.15
N LEU A 9 -3.50 5.36 -29.15
CA LEU A 9 -4.87 5.67 -28.75
C LEU A 9 -5.01 7.10 -28.20
N LEU A 10 -4.02 7.57 -27.43
CA LEU A 10 -3.98 8.95 -26.96
C LEU A 10 -3.79 9.94 -28.12
N GLN A 11 -2.92 9.61 -29.07
CA GLN A 11 -2.70 10.42 -30.26
C GLN A 11 -3.99 10.53 -31.11
N GLU A 12 -4.66 9.41 -31.36
CA GLU A 12 -5.95 9.35 -32.07
C GLU A 12 -7.04 10.14 -31.33
N ALA A 13 -7.12 10.05 -30.00
CA ALA A 13 -8.07 10.85 -29.23
C ALA A 13 -7.76 12.36 -29.29
N SER A 14 -6.48 12.73 -29.22
CA SER A 14 -6.04 14.13 -29.28
C SER A 14 -6.30 14.79 -30.64
N SER A 15 -6.30 14.02 -31.74
CA SER A 15 -6.64 14.58 -33.05
C SER A 15 -8.14 14.82 -33.21
N LEU A 16 -8.98 14.03 -32.53
CA LEU A 16 -10.45 14.16 -32.55
C LEU A 16 -10.96 15.23 -31.60
N ALA A 17 -10.34 15.37 -30.43
CA ALA A 17 -10.70 16.36 -29.42
C ALA A 17 -9.43 16.91 -28.77
N ASN A 18 -9.10 18.16 -29.08
CA ASN A 18 -8.02 18.91 -28.44
C ASN A 18 -8.48 20.28 -27.97
N LEU A 19 -7.66 20.87 -27.10
CA LEU A 19 -7.89 22.17 -26.48
C LEU A 19 -8.04 23.31 -27.50
N GLU A 20 -7.33 23.24 -28.62
CA GLU A 20 -7.40 24.28 -29.65
C GLU A 20 -8.76 24.30 -30.36
N LEU A 21 -9.34 23.12 -30.64
CA LEU A 21 -10.72 23.04 -31.14
C LEU A 21 -11.73 23.64 -30.15
N VAL A 22 -11.56 23.37 -28.85
CA VAL A 22 -12.43 23.93 -27.81
C VAL A 22 -12.31 25.46 -27.76
N ARG A 23 -11.09 26.00 -27.81
CA ARG A 23 -10.84 27.44 -27.81
C ARG A 23 -11.36 28.14 -29.06
N ALA A 24 -11.34 27.47 -30.21
CA ALA A 24 -11.89 27.97 -31.46
C ALA A 24 -13.43 27.96 -31.49
N GLY A 25 -14.11 27.49 -30.43
CA GLY A 25 -15.56 27.37 -30.40
C GLY A 25 -16.10 26.30 -31.36
N PHE A 26 -15.30 25.26 -31.63
CA PHE A 26 -15.68 24.18 -32.54
C PHE A 26 -16.95 23.47 -32.06
N ILE A 27 -17.96 23.41 -32.94
CA ILE A 27 -19.20 22.66 -32.71
C ILE A 27 -19.15 21.40 -33.59
N PRO A 28 -19.06 20.20 -33.00
CA PRO A 28 -19.00 18.97 -33.78
C PRO A 28 -20.30 18.71 -34.56
N SER A 29 -20.18 18.21 -35.78
CA SER A 29 -21.30 17.56 -36.47
C SER A 29 -21.74 16.30 -35.73
N ALA A 30 -22.96 15.81 -36.01
CA ALA A 30 -23.47 14.58 -35.39
C ALA A 30 -22.54 13.36 -35.57
N MET A 31 -21.90 13.24 -36.75
CA MET A 31 -20.95 12.19 -37.03
C MET A 31 -19.65 12.34 -36.23
N GLN A 32 -19.10 13.55 -36.13
CA GLN A 32 -17.91 13.82 -35.31
C GLN A 32 -18.18 13.60 -33.82
N ALA A 33 -19.34 14.01 -33.33
CA ALA A 33 -19.75 13.75 -31.95
C ALA A 33 -19.82 12.25 -31.65
N ALA A 34 -20.31 11.43 -32.58
CA ALA A 34 -20.31 9.97 -32.44
C ALA A 34 -18.90 9.39 -32.35
N TRP A 35 -17.95 9.86 -33.16
CA TRP A 35 -16.55 9.42 -33.10
C TRP A 35 -15.85 9.86 -31.80
N ILE A 36 -16.07 11.09 -31.36
CA ILE A 36 -15.54 11.59 -30.09
C ILE A 36 -16.06 10.71 -28.95
N LYS A 37 -17.36 10.41 -28.92
CA LYS A 37 -17.96 9.56 -27.90
C LYS A 37 -17.38 8.13 -27.90
N ALA A 38 -17.24 7.52 -29.08
CA ALA A 38 -16.63 6.19 -29.19
C ALA A 38 -15.16 6.18 -28.69
N SER A 39 -14.41 7.23 -28.99
CA SER A 39 -13.03 7.41 -28.51
C SER A 39 -12.98 7.58 -26.97
N MET A 40 -13.89 8.39 -26.41
CA MET A 40 -14.05 8.56 -24.96
C MET A 40 -14.37 7.24 -24.26
N ASP A 41 -15.30 6.45 -24.80
CA ASP A 41 -15.66 5.15 -24.23
C ASP A 41 -14.47 4.19 -24.25
N HIS A 42 -13.66 4.21 -25.33
CA HIS A 42 -12.47 3.39 -25.43
C HIS A 42 -11.40 3.82 -24.41
N LEU A 43 -11.13 5.11 -24.29
CA LEU A 43 -10.25 5.69 -23.27
C LEU A 43 -10.71 5.30 -21.87
N SER A 44 -12.00 5.45 -21.57
CA SER A 44 -12.56 5.14 -20.25
C SER A 44 -12.38 3.68 -19.88
N ARG A 45 -12.68 2.74 -20.79
CA ARG A 45 -12.45 1.31 -20.56
C ARG A 45 -10.98 0.99 -20.30
N LYS A 46 -10.08 1.65 -21.05
CA LYS A 46 -8.63 1.44 -20.90
C LYS A 46 -8.12 2.01 -19.57
N ALA A 47 -8.59 3.18 -19.17
CA ALA A 47 -8.29 3.78 -17.87
C ALA A 47 -8.77 2.89 -16.71
N ALA A 48 -10.01 2.39 -16.77
CA ALA A 48 -10.55 1.49 -15.75
C ALA A 48 -9.73 0.20 -15.62
N ARG A 49 -9.27 -0.37 -16.73
CA ARG A 49 -8.38 -1.54 -16.73
C ARG A 49 -7.03 -1.26 -16.10
N ILE A 50 -6.42 -0.11 -16.42
CA ILE A 50 -5.12 0.29 -15.84
C ILE A 50 -5.26 0.47 -14.33
N GLU A 51 -6.34 1.12 -13.88
CA GLU A 51 -6.60 1.33 -12.47
C GLU A 51 -6.81 0.02 -11.72
N ALA A 52 -7.54 -0.94 -12.30
CA ALA A 52 -7.68 -2.28 -11.72
C ALA A 52 -6.33 -3.00 -11.58
N GLU A 53 -5.44 -2.91 -12.57
CA GLU A 53 -4.10 -3.50 -12.46
C GLU A 53 -3.23 -2.78 -11.44
N ARG A 54 -3.34 -1.45 -11.34
CA ARG A 54 -2.65 -0.67 -10.31
C ARG A 54 -3.07 -1.11 -8.90
N GLN A 55 -4.36 -1.30 -8.68
CA GLN A 55 -4.89 -1.79 -7.41
C GLN A 55 -4.41 -3.21 -7.11
N ARG A 56 -4.44 -4.11 -8.11
CA ARG A 56 -3.93 -5.48 -7.98
C ARG A 56 -2.44 -5.51 -7.61
N LEU A 57 -1.62 -4.69 -8.28
CA LEU A 57 -0.19 -4.60 -8.01
C LEU A 57 0.11 -3.98 -6.65
N SER A 58 -0.68 -2.99 -6.21
CA SER A 58 -0.58 -2.42 -4.87
C SER A 58 -0.85 -3.49 -3.80
N ALA A 59 -1.96 -4.22 -3.91
CA ALA A 59 -2.28 -5.29 -2.97
C ALA A 59 -1.18 -6.37 -2.93
N LEU A 60 -0.63 -6.74 -4.09
CA LEU A 60 0.48 -7.69 -4.15
C LEU A 60 1.76 -7.14 -3.48
N ALA A 61 2.03 -5.84 -3.61
CA ALA A 61 3.17 -5.22 -2.94
C ALA A 61 2.98 -5.26 -1.41
N ASP A 62 1.78 -4.94 -0.93
CA ASP A 62 1.42 -4.99 0.50
C ASP A 62 1.55 -6.43 1.05
N ASP A 63 1.13 -7.44 0.28
CA ASP A 63 1.28 -8.85 0.63
C ASP A 63 2.77 -9.26 0.73
N ILE A 64 3.60 -8.83 -0.22
CA ILE A 64 5.04 -9.10 -0.24
C ILE A 64 5.73 -8.44 0.96
N GLU A 65 5.40 -7.18 1.24
CA GLU A 65 5.93 -6.45 2.38
C GLU A 65 5.56 -7.16 3.69
N SER A 66 4.30 -7.57 3.84
CA SER A 66 3.84 -8.34 5.00
C SER A 66 4.63 -9.65 5.17
N GLN A 67 4.86 -10.40 4.09
CA GLN A 67 5.64 -11.65 4.15
C GLN A 67 7.11 -11.40 4.45
N TYR A 68 7.67 -10.30 3.95
CA TYR A 68 9.03 -9.88 4.24
C TYR A 68 9.18 -9.56 5.74
N GLU A 69 8.28 -8.78 6.31
CA GLU A 69 8.27 -8.44 7.75
C GLU A 69 8.15 -9.69 8.63
N ILE A 70 7.27 -10.64 8.28
CA ILE A 70 7.15 -11.93 8.99
C ILE A 70 8.47 -12.69 8.94
N SER A 71 9.07 -12.80 7.75
CA SER A 71 10.34 -13.51 7.56
C SER A 71 11.47 -12.85 8.35
N GLN A 72 11.53 -11.52 8.35
CA GLN A 72 12.51 -10.76 9.13
C GLN A 72 12.30 -10.97 10.64
N SER A 73 11.04 -10.96 11.09
CA SER A 73 10.69 -11.22 12.48
C SER A 73 11.11 -12.63 12.91
N LEU A 74 10.91 -13.65 12.07
CA LEU A 74 11.32 -15.03 12.34
C LEU A 74 12.85 -15.16 12.49
N LEU A 75 13.61 -14.39 11.72
CA LEU A 75 15.06 -14.38 11.77
C LEU A 75 15.61 -13.46 12.88
N SER A 76 14.75 -12.73 13.59
CA SER A 76 15.18 -11.78 14.62
C SER A 76 15.89 -12.50 15.78
N PRO A 77 17.13 -12.09 16.15
CA PRO A 77 17.86 -12.67 17.28
C PRO A 77 17.10 -12.60 18.60
N VAL A 78 16.21 -11.60 18.74
CA VAL A 78 15.34 -11.38 19.90
C VAL A 78 14.47 -12.61 20.20
N ARG A 79 14.08 -13.40 19.19
CA ARG A 79 13.30 -14.64 19.39
C ARG A 79 14.08 -15.77 20.09
N ARG A 80 15.40 -15.65 20.23
CA ARG A 80 16.24 -16.64 20.92
C ARG A 80 16.49 -16.28 22.38
N LEU A 81 16.03 -15.13 22.84
CA LEU A 81 16.21 -14.69 24.21
C LEU A 81 15.15 -15.34 25.13
N PRO A 82 15.53 -15.76 26.35
CA PRO A 82 14.57 -16.11 27.39
C PRO A 82 13.58 -14.97 27.65
N THR A 83 12.35 -15.32 28.01
CA THR A 83 11.25 -14.38 28.21
C THR A 83 11.54 -13.35 29.30
N GLU A 84 12.31 -13.72 30.32
CA GLU A 84 12.71 -12.85 31.42
C GLU A 84 13.57 -11.69 30.91
N LEU A 85 14.58 -11.98 30.08
CA LEU A 85 15.44 -10.96 29.48
C LEU A 85 14.68 -10.07 28.51
N LEU A 86 13.72 -10.64 27.77
CA LEU A 86 12.85 -9.85 26.89
C LEU A 86 11.97 -8.89 27.66
N SER A 87 11.38 -9.32 28.78
CA SER A 87 10.58 -8.47 29.65
C SER A 87 11.41 -7.32 30.24
N GLU A 88 12.63 -7.61 30.67
CA GLU A 88 13.56 -6.62 31.22
C GLU A 88 13.98 -5.59 30.15
N ILE A 89 14.35 -6.06 28.95
CA ILE A 89 14.67 -5.17 27.81
C ILE A 89 13.48 -4.27 27.48
N CYS A 90 12.26 -4.81 27.44
CA CYS A 90 11.06 -4.03 27.16
C CYS A 90 10.79 -2.97 28.24
N LEU A 91 10.95 -3.32 29.51
CA LEU A 91 10.78 -2.38 30.63
C LEU A 91 11.80 -1.23 30.58
N HIS A 92 13.06 -1.52 30.22
CA HIS A 92 14.07 -0.48 30.04
C HIS A 92 13.74 0.46 28.87
N VAL A 93 13.34 -0.07 27.71
CA VAL A 93 12.99 0.76 26.56
C VAL A 93 11.78 1.66 26.83
N VAL A 94 10.74 1.14 27.49
CA VAL A 94 9.57 1.94 27.89
C VAL A 94 9.94 3.00 28.92
N SER A 95 10.79 2.65 29.89
CA SER A 95 11.27 3.58 30.92
C SER A 95 12.09 4.72 30.33
N ASP A 96 12.85 4.48 29.26
CA ASP A 96 13.64 5.51 28.59
C ASP A 96 12.82 6.34 27.59
N ALA A 97 11.83 5.73 26.91
CA ALA A 97 10.87 6.45 26.08
C ALA A 97 10.08 7.51 26.86
N SER A 98 9.76 7.22 28.13
CA SER A 98 9.04 8.14 29.01
C SER A 98 9.84 9.40 29.39
N LYS A 99 11.15 9.41 29.13
CA LYS A 99 12.07 10.50 29.50
C LYS A 99 12.40 11.48 28.37
N GLY A 100 11.94 11.25 27.14
CA GLY A 100 12.09 12.25 26.06
C GLY A 100 11.73 11.78 24.65
N TYR A 101 10.81 12.54 24.01
CA TYR A 101 10.59 12.83 22.58
C TYR A 101 10.94 11.84 21.44
N GLU A 102 11.13 10.54 21.68
CA GLU A 102 11.21 9.50 20.62
C GLU A 102 10.19 8.38 20.80
N ALA A 103 9.02 8.72 21.35
CA ALA A 103 7.89 7.80 21.45
C ALA A 103 7.51 7.20 20.08
N ASP A 104 7.72 7.93 18.98
CA ASP A 104 7.32 7.52 17.63
C ASP A 104 8.25 6.44 17.01
N CYS A 105 9.57 6.53 17.24
CA CYS A 105 10.54 5.51 16.80
C CYS A 105 10.39 4.20 17.58
N ILE A 106 10.16 4.30 18.88
CA ILE A 106 9.97 3.14 19.76
C ILE A 106 8.61 2.48 19.48
N ALA A 107 7.54 3.27 19.30
CA ALA A 107 6.24 2.75 18.91
C ALA A 107 6.27 2.05 17.55
N ARG A 108 7.05 2.53 16.56
CA ARG A 108 7.22 1.83 15.27
C ARG A 108 7.97 0.51 15.41
N SER A 109 9.10 0.47 16.14
CA SER A 109 9.83 -0.78 16.36
C SER A 109 8.99 -1.84 17.09
N PHE A 110 8.21 -1.43 18.11
CA PHE A 110 7.28 -2.33 18.80
C PHE A 110 5.98 -2.57 18.04
N ALA A 111 5.52 -1.70 17.13
CA ALA A 111 4.35 -1.99 16.30
C ALA A 111 4.70 -3.01 15.21
N LEU A 112 5.86 -2.87 14.56
CA LEU A 112 6.38 -3.84 13.58
C LEU A 112 6.66 -5.21 14.22
N HIS A 113 7.29 -5.23 15.39
CA HIS A 113 7.54 -6.51 16.10
C HIS A 113 6.31 -7.00 16.86
N GLY A 114 5.50 -6.10 17.42
CA GLY A 114 4.33 -6.39 18.24
C GLY A 114 3.08 -6.75 17.44
N LEU A 115 2.93 -6.35 16.16
CA LEU A 115 1.89 -6.89 15.29
C LEU A 115 2.17 -8.36 14.96
N ALA A 116 3.44 -8.73 14.71
CA ALA A 116 3.84 -10.11 14.54
C ALA A 116 3.77 -10.93 15.84
N CYS A 117 3.96 -10.29 17.01
CA CYS A 117 3.93 -10.94 18.32
C CYS A 117 2.56 -10.89 19.04
N ARG A 118 1.59 -10.08 18.59
CA ARG A 118 0.28 -9.91 19.25
C ARG A 118 -0.53 -11.21 19.33
N GLY A 119 -0.37 -12.10 18.35
CA GLY A 119 -1.04 -13.41 18.34
C GLY A 119 -0.37 -14.48 19.21
N ALA A 120 0.93 -14.34 19.53
CA ALA A 120 1.70 -15.41 20.20
C ALA A 120 1.99 -15.14 21.68
N TRP A 121 2.01 -13.88 22.13
CA TRP A 121 2.46 -13.52 23.48
C TRP A 121 1.33 -13.26 24.47
N TYR A 122 0.19 -12.71 24.02
CA TYR A 122 -0.96 -12.48 24.89
C TYR A 122 -1.71 -13.75 25.29
N GLY A 123 -1.61 -14.83 24.50
CA GLY A 123 -2.15 -16.14 24.90
C GLY A 123 -1.44 -16.68 26.15
N THR A 124 -0.13 -16.50 26.26
CA THR A 124 0.68 -17.00 27.38
C THR A 124 0.73 -16.07 28.58
N ALA A 125 0.61 -14.75 28.37
CA ALA A 125 0.65 -13.77 29.46
C ALA A 125 -0.65 -13.75 30.30
N MET A 126 -1.79 -14.15 29.72
CA MET A 126 -3.05 -14.31 30.47
C MET A 126 -3.14 -15.64 31.22
N ASP A 127 -2.41 -16.68 30.79
CA ASP A 127 -2.34 -17.97 31.50
C ASP A 127 -1.42 -17.92 32.74
N LEU A 128 -0.40 -17.06 32.74
CA LEU A 128 0.53 -16.91 33.86
C LEU A 128 -0.04 -16.11 35.06
N HIS A 129 -1.22 -15.51 34.92
CA HIS A 129 -1.90 -14.80 36.02
C HIS A 129 -2.99 -15.61 36.74
N GLN A 130 -3.21 -16.88 36.36
CA GLN A 130 -4.12 -17.80 37.05
C GLN A 130 -3.43 -18.92 37.85
N VAL A 131 -2.09 -18.97 37.86
CA VAL A 131 -1.32 -19.90 38.69
C VAL A 131 -0.22 -19.12 39.41
N GLY A 132 -0.58 -18.49 40.52
CA GLY A 132 0.32 -17.76 41.41
C GLY A 132 -0.43 -17.15 42.58
#